data_AF-A0A9Q1F010-F1
#
_entry.id   AF-A0A9Q1F010-F1
#
_cell.length_a   1.000
_cell.length_b   1.000
_cell.length_c   1.000
_cell.angle_alpha   90.00
_cell.angle_beta   90.00
_cell.angle_gamma   90.00
#
_symmetry.space_group_name_H-M   'P 1'
#
loop_
_entity.id
_entity.type
_entity.pdbx_description
1 polymer ?
#
loop_
_entity_poly.entity_id
_entity_poly.type
_entity_poly.pdbx_seq_one_letter_code
_entity_poly.pdbx_strand_id
1 'polypeptide(L)'
;MQSNSPEAGHSQRMEKAGFEKSLDVLEKGYNVDIKAIVTDRYTGVQLYMWKERLLIQHYFVPWHLGKGIGKKMDALAKNKSTQEVGARVW
;
A
#
# COMPACT_ATOMS: atom_id res chain seq x y z
N MET A 1 4.24 -9.41 -30.63
CA MET A 1 4.03 -7.95 -30.49
C MET A 1 4.80 -7.47 -29.27
N GLN A 2 5.86 -6.69 -29.48
CA GLN A 2 6.62 -6.06 -28.39
C GLN A 2 5.78 -4.96 -27.76
N SER A 3 5.47 -5.09 -26.47
CA SER A 3 4.83 -4.02 -25.70
C SER A 3 5.90 -3.02 -25.26
N ASN A 4 6.05 -1.92 -26.01
CA ASN A 4 6.73 -0.73 -25.52
C ASN A 4 5.91 -0.16 -24.36
N SER A 5 6.35 -0.41 -23.12
CA SER A 5 5.88 0.36 -21.97
C SER A 5 6.77 1.60 -21.88
N PRO A 6 6.24 2.83 -21.90
CA PRO A 6 7.06 4.01 -21.68
C PRO A 6 7.72 3.86 -20.31
N GLU A 7 9.03 3.85 -20.29
CA GLU A 7 9.83 3.72 -19.07
C GLU A 7 9.39 4.83 -18.13
N ALA A 8 8.68 4.45 -17.07
CA ALA A 8 8.21 5.37 -16.06
C ALA A 8 9.45 5.96 -15.38
N GLY A 9 9.88 7.16 -15.82
CA GLY A 9 11.15 7.79 -15.47
C GLY A 9 11.35 8.16 -14.00
N HIS A 10 10.53 7.63 -13.08
CA HIS A 10 10.68 7.78 -11.64
C HIS A 10 10.06 6.57 -10.91
N SER A 11 10.66 6.12 -9.80
CA SER A 11 10.24 4.93 -9.04
C SER A 11 8.76 4.94 -8.66
N GLN A 12 8.25 6.09 -8.22
CA GLN A 12 6.84 6.31 -7.91
C GLN A 12 5.90 6.02 -9.09
N ARG A 13 6.30 6.39 -10.31
CA ARG A 13 5.50 6.11 -11.51
C ARG A 13 5.57 4.63 -11.88
N MET A 14 6.70 3.96 -11.62
CA MET A 14 6.85 2.53 -11.83
C MET A 14 5.96 1.71 -10.89
N GLU A 15 5.83 2.09 -9.62
CA GLU A 15 4.97 1.40 -8.66
C GLU A 15 3.50 1.42 -9.12
N LYS A 16 3.00 2.59 -9.52
CA LYS A 16 1.64 2.72 -10.07
C LYS A 16 1.47 1.88 -11.34
N ALA A 17 2.38 2.01 -12.31
CA ALA A 17 2.30 1.28 -13.58
C ALA A 17 2.38 -0.25 -13.39
N GLY A 18 3.23 -0.72 -12.47
CA GLY A 18 3.34 -2.13 -12.12
C GLY A 18 2.07 -2.66 -11.46
N PHE A 19 1.48 -1.87 -10.56
CA PHE A 19 0.20 -2.20 -9.95
C PHE A 19 -0.94 -2.32 -10.97
N GLU A 20 -1.10 -1.32 -11.85
CA GLU A 20 -2.12 -1.33 -12.91
C GLU A 20 -1.97 -2.55 -13.82
N LYS A 21 -0.73 -2.82 -14.26
CA LYS A 21 -0.43 -3.98 -15.10
C LYS A 21 -0.75 -5.30 -14.40
N SER A 22 -0.49 -5.38 -13.09
CA SER A 22 -0.78 -6.60 -12.32
C SER A 22 -2.29 -6.85 -12.20
N LEU A 23 -3.09 -5.80 -11.97
CA LEU A 23 -4.55 -5.91 -11.97
C LEU A 23 -5.06 -6.37 -13.34
N ASP A 24 -4.59 -5.74 -14.41
CA ASP A 24 -4.99 -6.09 -15.77
C ASP A 24 -4.66 -7.56 -16.10
N VAL A 25 -3.51 -8.06 -15.66
CA VAL A 25 -3.13 -9.48 -15.82
C VAL A 25 -4.09 -10.39 -15.06
N LEU A 26 -4.47 -10.05 -13.83
CA LEU A 26 -5.41 -10.85 -13.04
C LEU A 26 -6.81 -10.86 -13.65
N GLU A 27 -7.35 -9.68 -13.96
CA GLU A 27 -8.71 -9.51 -14.47
C GLU A 27 -8.86 -10.03 -15.90
N LYS A 28 -7.96 -9.64 -16.81
CA LYS A 28 -8.08 -9.95 -18.24
C LYS A 28 -7.32 -11.20 -18.65
N GLY A 29 -6.16 -11.45 -18.03
CA GLY A 29 -5.31 -12.59 -18.35
C GLY A 29 -5.78 -13.87 -17.67
N TYR A 30 -6.21 -13.79 -16.41
CA TYR A 30 -6.63 -14.94 -15.61
C TYR A 30 -8.13 -14.97 -15.30
N ASN A 31 -8.89 -13.97 -15.78
CA ASN A 31 -10.34 -13.90 -15.60
C ASN A 31 -10.78 -13.89 -14.12
N VAL A 32 -9.95 -13.29 -13.26
CA VAL A 32 -10.21 -13.15 -11.82
C VAL A 32 -11.12 -11.96 -11.57
N ASP A 33 -12.24 -12.20 -10.89
CA ASP A 33 -13.16 -11.16 -10.44
C ASP A 33 -12.69 -10.59 -9.09
N ILE A 34 -11.92 -9.50 -9.14
CA ILE A 34 -11.32 -8.90 -7.94
C ILE A 34 -12.37 -8.05 -7.21
N LYS A 35 -12.84 -8.52 -6.06
CA LYS A 35 -13.80 -7.79 -5.22
C LYS A 35 -13.15 -6.80 -4.26
N ALA A 36 -11.94 -7.11 -3.79
CA ALA A 36 -11.24 -6.28 -2.85
C ALA A 36 -9.73 -6.42 -3.01
N ILE A 37 -9.00 -5.36 -2.65
CA ILE A 37 -7.54 -5.34 -2.62
C ILE A 37 -7.03 -4.59 -1.41
N VAL A 38 -5.91 -5.07 -0.87
CA VAL A 38 -5.19 -4.43 0.25
C VAL A 38 -3.85 -3.95 -0.28
N THR A 39 -3.54 -2.67 -0.14
CA THR A 39 -2.26 -2.09 -0.59
C THR A 39 -1.59 -1.26 0.51
N ASP A 40 -0.38 -0.80 0.24
CA ASP A 40 0.24 0.26 1.02
C ASP A 40 -0.47 1.60 0.78
N ARG A 41 -0.19 2.59 1.65
CA ARG A 41 -0.72 3.96 1.55
C ARG A 41 0.00 4.82 0.52
N TYR A 42 0.34 4.22 -0.62
CA TYR A 42 1.00 4.93 -1.70
C TYR A 42 -0.01 5.76 -2.49
N THR A 43 0.22 7.06 -2.58
CA THR A 43 -0.76 8.04 -3.09
C THR A 43 -1.14 7.82 -4.55
N GLY A 44 -0.21 7.37 -5.38
CA GLY A 44 -0.47 7.08 -6.80
C GLY A 44 -1.46 5.92 -6.99
N VAL A 45 -1.28 4.83 -6.24
CA VAL A 45 -2.18 3.67 -6.26
C VAL A 45 -3.52 4.02 -5.62
N GLN A 46 -3.52 4.74 -4.50
CA GLN A 46 -4.74 5.19 -3.86
C GLN A 46 -5.59 6.06 -4.80
N LEU A 47 -4.97 7.03 -5.47
CA LEU A 47 -5.68 7.90 -6.42
C LEU A 47 -6.23 7.10 -7.60
N TYR A 48 -5.47 6.15 -8.11
CA TYR A 48 -5.89 5.27 -9.18
C TYR A 48 -7.09 4.41 -8.76
N MET A 49 -7.04 3.75 -7.61
CA MET A 49 -8.15 2.94 -7.11
C MET A 49 -9.41 3.79 -6.92
N TRP A 50 -9.26 4.99 -6.36
CA TRP A 50 -10.37 5.90 -6.11
C TRP A 50 -10.98 6.50 -7.38
N LYS A 51 -10.20 6.74 -8.44
CA LYS A 51 -10.70 7.35 -9.67
C LYS A 51 -11.12 6.35 -10.75
N GLU A 52 -10.44 5.20 -10.82
CA GLU A 52 -10.49 4.32 -11.99
C GLU A 52 -10.96 2.89 -11.65
N ARG A 53 -11.06 2.51 -10.37
CA ARG A 53 -11.44 1.15 -9.92
C ARG A 53 -12.48 1.17 -8.79
N LEU A 54 -13.53 1.97 -8.97
CA LEU A 54 -14.60 2.22 -7.97
C LEU A 54 -15.34 0.98 -7.46
N LEU A 55 -15.38 -0.09 -8.24
CA LEU A 55 -16.08 -1.33 -7.88
C LEU A 55 -15.23 -2.30 -7.06
N ILE A 56 -13.91 -2.07 -7.00
CA ILE A 56 -12.99 -2.86 -6.19
C ILE A 56 -12.88 -2.18 -4.83
N GLN A 57 -13.21 -2.90 -3.77
CA GLN A 57 -13.06 -2.35 -2.43
C GLN A 57 -11.57 -2.24 -2.06
N HIS A 58 -11.12 -1.03 -1.75
CA HIS A 58 -9.71 -0.75 -1.47
C HIS A 58 -9.44 -0.56 0.03
N TYR A 59 -8.56 -1.39 0.57
CA TYR A 59 -8.09 -1.34 1.95
C TYR A 59 -6.60 -1.08 2.05
N PHE A 60 -6.13 -0.73 3.25
CA PHE A 60 -4.71 -0.56 3.54
C PHE A 60 -4.18 -1.66 4.45
N VAL A 61 -2.93 -2.07 4.22
CA VAL A 61 -2.25 -3.06 5.05
C VAL A 61 -2.11 -2.53 6.48
N PRO A 62 -2.71 -3.17 7.50
CA PRO A 62 -2.71 -2.66 8.87
C PRO A 62 -1.32 -2.72 9.53
N TRP A 63 -0.42 -3.57 9.02
CA TRP A 63 0.96 -3.66 9.52
C TRP A 63 1.70 -2.31 9.51
N HIS A 64 1.52 -1.49 8.47
CA HIS A 64 2.17 -0.18 8.42
C HIS A 64 1.65 0.78 9.49
N LEU A 65 0.39 0.66 9.89
CA LEU A 65 -0.17 1.41 11.01
C LEU A 65 0.45 0.93 12.33
N GLY A 66 0.41 -0.38 12.59
CA GLY A 66 0.99 -0.96 13.81
C GLY A 66 2.48 -0.65 13.96
N LYS A 67 3.27 -0.82 12.89
CA LYS A 67 4.70 -0.47 12.85
C LYS A 67 4.92 1.02 13.12
N GLY A 68 4.11 1.89 12.54
CA GLY A 68 4.21 3.34 12.74
C GLY A 68 3.91 3.75 14.19
N ILE A 69 2.88 3.15 14.79
CA ILE A 69 2.51 3.36 16.20
C ILE A 69 3.64 2.85 17.11
N GLY A 70 4.10 1.61 16.89
CA GLY A 70 5.18 1.02 17.68
C GLY A 70 6.45 1.88 17.68
N LYS A 71 6.87 2.39 16.52
CA LYS A 71 8.01 3.31 16.44
C LYS A 71 7.83 4.60 17.25
N LYS A 72 6.62 5.15 17.30
CA LYS A 72 6.32 6.35 18.09
C LYS A 72 6.32 6.04 19.58
N MET A 73 5.74 4.91 19.98
CA MET A 73 5.79 4.42 21.36
C MET A 73 7.24 4.21 21.83
N ASP A 74 8.07 3.58 21.00
CA ASP A 74 9.50 3.37 21.29
C ASP A 74 10.27 4.70 21.42
N ALA A 75 9.91 5.71 20.63
CA ALA A 75 10.51 7.03 20.75
C ALA A 75 10.10 7.72 22.06
N LEU A 76 8.83 7.60 22.45
CA LEU A 76 8.32 8.18 23.71
C LEU A 76 8.90 7.48 24.94
N ALA A 77 9.04 6.15 24.91
CA ALA A 77 9.55 5.37 26.04
C ALA A 77 11.01 5.71 26.43
N LYS A 78 11.75 6.40 25.54
CA LYS A 78 13.10 6.89 25.84
C LYS A 78 13.10 8.07 26.82
N ASN A 79 11.98 8.76 26.99
CA ASN A 79 11.86 9.86 27.97
C ASN A 79 11.54 9.30 29.36
N LYS A 80 12.22 9.83 30.40
CA LYS A 80 12.04 9.39 31.79
C LYS A 80 10.60 9.47 32.30
N SER A 81 9.81 10.43 31.82
CA SER A 81 8.43 10.66 32.25
C SER A 81 7.38 9.84 31.51
N THR A 82 7.77 9.05 30.50
CA THR A 82 6.84 8.27 29.65
C THR A 82 7.35 6.86 29.36
N GLN A 83 8.16 6.29 30.27
CA GLN A 83 8.78 4.97 30.08
C GLN A 83 7.74 3.83 30.05
N GLU A 84 6.62 4.00 30.76
CA GLU A 84 5.51 3.07 30.85
C GLU A 84 4.84 2.79 29.50
N VAL A 85 4.92 3.72 28.55
CA VAL A 85 4.43 3.53 27.17
C VAL A 85 5.21 2.43 26.43
N GLY A 86 6.44 2.15 26.84
CA GLY A 86 7.28 1.08 26.30
C GLY A 86 7.07 -0.29 26.95
N ALA A 87 6.24 -0.39 27.99
CA ALA A 87 5.93 -1.66 28.63
C ALA A 87 5.10 -2.53 27.68
N ARG A 88 5.78 -3.43 26.95
CA ARG A 88 5.15 -4.34 26.01
C ARG A 88 4.57 -5.54 26.78
N VAL A 89 3.25 -5.72 26.67
CA VAL A 89 2.54 -6.95 27.03
C VAL A 89 1.98 -7.49 25.71
N TRP A 90 2.82 -8.19 24.95
CA TRP A 90 2.44 -8.85 23.70
C TRP A 90 3.26 -10.13 23.55
#